data_AF-A0A355A2W4-F1
#
_entry.id   AF-A0A355A2W4-F1
#
_cell.length_a   1.000
_cell.length_b   1.000
_cell.length_c   1.000
_cell.angle_alpha   90.00
_cell.angle_beta   90.00
_cell.angle_gamma   90.00
#
_symmetry.space_group_name_H-M   'P 1'
#
loop_
_entity.id
_entity.type
_entity.pdbx_description
1 polymer ?
#
loop_
_entity_poly.entity_id
_entity_poly.type
_entity_poly.pdbx_seq_one_letter_code
_entity_poly.pdbx_strand_id
1 'polypeptide(L)'
;MEKRKKIIQLLIDKKWTTETISSLGGGFLYHLAYPVEVIEPELLANLRKRAITEGAEMEILFRADHELTRVALTELEKFSDFHTFIRLEFRLMQTPPSLKEIKYSSENGYLLHYKKS
;
A
#
# COMPACT_ATOMS: atom_id res chain seq x y z
N MET A 1 26.51 -4.57 -1.15
CA MET A 1 25.33 -4.93 -0.33
C MET A 1 24.10 -4.33 -1.00
N GLU A 2 23.33 -5.14 -1.71
CA GLU A 2 21.99 -4.71 -2.15
C GLU A 2 21.14 -4.48 -0.89
N LYS A 3 20.76 -3.24 -0.62
CA LYS A 3 19.73 -2.96 0.38
C LYS A 3 18.47 -3.67 -0.10
N ARG A 4 17.95 -4.64 0.65
CA ARG A 4 16.64 -5.24 0.36
C ARG A 4 15.63 -4.11 0.15
N LYS A 5 14.99 -4.07 -1.02
CA LYS A 5 14.00 -3.05 -1.37
C LYS A 5 12.84 -3.17 -0.37
N LYS A 6 12.62 -2.13 0.44
CA LYS A 6 11.51 -2.12 1.42
C LYS A 6 10.19 -1.93 0.65
N ILE A 7 9.30 -2.93 0.73
CA ILE A 7 7.97 -2.86 0.12
C ILE A 7 7.03 -2.14 1.09
N ILE A 8 6.20 -1.23 0.57
CA ILE A 8 5.18 -0.52 1.36
C ILE A 8 3.87 -1.30 1.30
N GLN A 9 3.16 -1.44 2.41
CA GLN A 9 1.87 -2.12 2.47
C GLN A 9 0.76 -1.13 2.81
N LEU A 10 -0.29 -1.14 2.00
CA LEU A 10 -1.47 -0.28 2.07
C LEU A 10 -2.65 -1.15 2.50
N LEU A 11 -3.11 -1.00 3.74
CA LEU A 11 -4.22 -1.79 4.26
C LEU A 11 -5.55 -1.06 4.01
N ILE A 12 -6.49 -1.79 3.42
CA ILE A 12 -7.87 -1.34 3.21
C ILE A 12 -8.83 -2.23 4.01
N ASP A 13 -9.84 -1.61 4.62
CA ASP A 13 -10.87 -2.27 5.43
C ASP A 13 -12.22 -2.35 4.69
N LYS A 14 -12.40 -1.55 3.64
CA LYS A 14 -13.64 -1.52 2.87
C LYS A 14 -13.62 -2.55 1.74
N LYS A 15 -14.55 -3.51 1.80
CA LYS A 15 -14.71 -4.54 0.77
C LYS A 15 -14.92 -3.96 -0.63
N TRP A 16 -15.73 -2.92 -0.78
CA TRP A 16 -15.97 -2.28 -2.09
C TRP A 16 -14.68 -1.76 -2.75
N THR A 17 -13.66 -1.37 -1.98
CA THR A 17 -12.37 -0.95 -2.53
C THR A 17 -11.67 -2.10 -3.24
N THR A 18 -11.81 -3.34 -2.74
CA THR A 18 -11.25 -4.53 -3.40
C THR A 18 -11.94 -4.82 -4.74
N GLU A 19 -13.26 -4.63 -4.79
CA GLU A 19 -14.07 -4.80 -6.00
C GLU A 19 -13.69 -3.77 -7.06
N THR A 20 -13.53 -2.50 -6.66
CA THR A 20 -13.04 -1.42 -7.55
C THR A 20 -11.65 -1.74 -8.12
N ILE A 21 -10.70 -2.12 -7.26
CA ILE A 21 -9.33 -2.45 -7.70
C ILE A 21 -9.34 -3.63 -8.67
N SER A 22 -10.13 -4.67 -8.38
CA SER A 22 -10.24 -5.85 -9.23
C SER A 22 -10.90 -5.52 -10.57
N SER A 23 -11.89 -4.61 -10.59
CA SER A 23 -12.57 -4.18 -11.81
C SER A 23 -11.72 -3.25 -12.69
N LEU A 24 -10.84 -2.44 -12.10
CA LEU A 24 -9.94 -1.58 -12.87
C LEU A 24 -8.93 -2.41 -13.66
N GLY A 25 -8.31 -3.40 -13.00
CA GLY A 25 -7.24 -4.19 -13.62
C GLY A 25 -5.87 -3.51 -13.62
N GLY A 26 -4.86 -4.22 -14.12
CA GLY A 26 -3.50 -3.69 -14.26
C GLY A 26 -3.40 -2.56 -15.29
N GLY A 27 -2.50 -1.61 -15.05
CA GLY A 27 -2.23 -0.44 -15.89
C GLY A 27 -2.94 0.84 -15.46
N PHE A 28 -3.97 0.76 -14.60
CA PHE A 28 -4.74 1.92 -14.16
C PHE A 28 -4.07 2.66 -13.01
N LEU A 29 -4.33 3.98 -12.94
CA LEU A 29 -3.94 4.82 -11.81
C LEU A 29 -5.04 4.81 -10.74
N TYR A 30 -4.63 4.71 -9.49
CA TYR A 30 -5.52 4.81 -8.34
C TYR A 30 -4.85 5.60 -7.22
N HIS A 31 -5.63 6.04 -6.24
CA HIS A 31 -5.09 6.76 -5.09
C HIS A 31 -5.75 6.31 -3.79
N LEU A 32 -4.97 6.34 -2.71
CA LEU A 32 -5.44 6.10 -1.36
C LEU A 32 -4.86 7.17 -0.44
N ALA A 33 -5.66 7.59 0.55
CA ALA A 33 -5.28 8.59 1.53
C ALA A 33 -5.34 7.99 2.94
N TYR A 34 -4.29 8.25 3.72
CA TYR A 34 -4.15 7.73 5.08
C TYR A 34 -3.90 8.89 6.06
N PRO A 35 -4.71 9.02 7.12
CA PRO A 35 -4.40 9.92 8.23
C PRO A 35 -3.02 9.63 8.82
N VAL A 36 -2.28 10.65 9.24
CA VAL A 36 -0.89 10.46 9.72
C VAL A 36 -0.80 9.57 10.96
N GLU A 37 -1.87 9.49 11.75
CA GLU A 37 -1.96 8.70 12.98
C GLU A 37 -1.98 7.19 12.72
N VAL A 38 -2.35 6.77 11.51
CA VAL A 38 -2.41 5.35 11.12
C VAL A 38 -1.22 4.93 10.25
N ILE A 39 -0.24 5.81 10.05
CA ILE A 39 0.99 5.53 9.29
C ILE A 39 2.10 5.14 10.27
N GLU A 40 2.84 4.08 9.94
CA GLU A 40 4.01 3.68 10.72
C GLU A 40 5.02 4.84 10.84
N PRO A 41 5.49 5.20 12.05
CA PRO A 41 6.33 6.39 12.25
C PRO A 41 7.59 6.44 11.39
N GLU A 42 8.27 5.31 11.19
CA GLU A 42 9.45 5.23 10.32
C GLU A 42 9.08 5.57 8.86
N LEU A 43 7.98 5.02 8.37
CA LEU A 43 7.50 5.26 7.02
C LEU A 43 7.07 6.71 6.82
N LEU A 44 6.34 7.29 7.79
CA LEU A 44 5.94 8.70 7.75
C LEU A 44 7.16 9.63 7.70
N ALA A 45 8.19 9.35 8.51
CA ALA A 45 9.43 10.10 8.49
C ALA A 45 10.15 10.01 7.13
N ASN A 46 10.17 8.83 6.51
CA ASN A 46 10.78 8.62 5.19
C ASN A 46 10.01 9.33 4.07
N LEU A 47 8.66 9.30 4.11
CA LEU A 47 7.80 10.05 3.19
C LEU A 47 8.10 11.56 3.28
N ARG A 48 8.09 12.12 4.50
CA ARG A 48 8.35 13.56 4.74
C ARG A 48 9.75 14.00 4.32
N LYS A 49 10.75 13.13 4.48
CA LYS A 49 12.12 13.37 4.02
C LYS A 49 12.31 13.13 2.51
N ARG A 50 11.26 12.75 1.78
CA ARG A 50 11.32 12.33 0.37
C ARG A 50 12.37 11.25 0.11
N ALA A 51 12.55 10.35 1.08
CA ALA A 51 13.45 9.20 0.98
C ALA A 51 12.82 8.04 0.18
N ILE A 52 11.54 8.12 -0.15
CA ILE A 52 10.80 7.17 -0.98
C ILE A 52 10.68 7.79 -2.37
N THR A 53 11.20 7.07 -3.37
CA THR A 53 11.17 7.51 -4.77
C THR A 53 9.96 6.97 -5.49
N GLU A 54 9.62 7.62 -6.60
CA GLU A 54 8.73 7.05 -7.63
C GLU A 54 9.30 5.69 -8.07
N GLY A 55 8.43 4.76 -8.47
CA GLY A 55 8.82 3.37 -8.75
C GLY A 55 8.95 2.47 -7.50
N ALA A 56 8.65 3.00 -6.31
CA ALA A 56 8.62 2.18 -5.10
C ALA A 56 7.50 1.13 -5.19
N GLU A 57 7.85 -0.13 -4.94
CA GLU A 57 6.90 -1.23 -4.93
C GLU A 57 6.01 -1.18 -3.69
N MET A 58 4.72 -1.37 -3.90
CA MET A 58 3.75 -1.42 -2.82
C MET A 58 2.73 -2.53 -3.03
N GLU A 59 2.19 -3.06 -1.94
CA GLU A 59 1.10 -4.05 -1.95
C GLU A 59 -0.14 -3.44 -1.32
N ILE A 60 -1.31 -3.68 -1.93
CA ILE A 60 -2.59 -3.39 -1.28
C ILE A 60 -3.08 -4.68 -0.62
N LEU A 61 -3.37 -4.59 0.68
CA LEU A 61 -3.87 -5.68 1.49
C LEU A 61 -5.29 -5.37 1.96
N PHE A 62 -6.21 -6.30 1.73
CA PHE A 62 -7.52 -6.24 2.33
C PHE A 62 -7.51 -6.91 3.70
N ARG A 63 -7.97 -6.19 4.72
CA ARG A 63 -8.13 -6.70 6.07
C ARG A 63 -9.55 -7.19 6.29
N ALA A 64 -9.71 -8.51 6.42
CA ALA A 64 -10.95 -9.17 6.79
C ALA A 64 -10.72 -9.93 8.11
N ASP A 65 -11.49 -9.57 9.15
CA ASP A 65 -11.38 -10.15 10.49
C ASP A 65 -9.95 -10.08 11.05
N HIS A 66 -9.21 -11.19 10.98
CA HIS A 66 -7.83 -11.35 11.46
C HIS A 66 -6.85 -11.73 10.34
N GLU A 67 -7.31 -11.78 9.09
CA GLU A 67 -6.49 -12.10 7.93
C GLU A 67 -6.26 -10.86 7.06
N LEU A 68 -5.03 -10.73 6.55
CA LEU A 68 -4.67 -9.77 5.54
C LEU A 68 -4.46 -10.50 4.22
N THR A 69 -5.26 -10.18 3.20
CA THR A 69 -5.16 -10.81 1.87
C THR A 69 -4.64 -9.80 0.85
N ARG A 70 -3.62 -10.16 0.07
CA ARG A 70 -3.12 -9.28 -0.99
C ARG A 70 -4.12 -9.16 -2.14
N VAL A 71 -4.48 -7.94 -2.48
CA VAL A 71 -5.46 -7.63 -3.56
C VAL A 71 -4.86 -6.85 -4.72
N ALA A 72 -3.68 -6.24 -4.56
CA ALA A 72 -2.93 -5.70 -5.69
C ALA A 72 -1.42 -5.62 -5.43
N LEU A 73 -0.66 -5.69 -6.51
CA LEU A 73 0.70 -5.15 -6.60
C LEU A 73 0.64 -3.81 -7.30
N THR A 74 1.35 -2.83 -6.77
CA THR A 74 1.30 -1.45 -7.26
C THR A 74 2.68 -0.82 -7.24
N GLU A 75 2.82 0.23 -8.04
CA GLU A 75 4.03 1.04 -8.13
C GLU A 75 3.70 2.49 -7.80
N LEU A 76 4.45 3.09 -6.88
CA LEU A 76 4.24 4.48 -6.48
C LEU A 76 4.57 5.43 -7.64
N GLU A 77 3.59 6.23 -8.05
CA GLU A 77 3.81 7.32 -9.01
C GLU A 77 4.24 8.58 -8.29
N LYS A 78 3.54 8.96 -7.23
CA LYS A 78 3.88 10.10 -6.36
C LYS A 78 3.08 10.06 -5.07
N PHE A 79 3.44 10.92 -4.12
CA PHE A 79 2.63 11.16 -2.93
C PHE A 79 2.56 12.65 -2.61
N SER A 80 1.56 13.04 -1.82
CA SER A 80 1.35 14.40 -1.35
C SER A 80 1.11 14.39 0.16
N ASP A 81 1.83 15.24 0.89
CA ASP A 81 1.64 15.44 2.33
C ASP A 81 0.73 16.65 2.58
N PHE A 82 -0.44 16.40 3.16
CA PHE A 82 -1.42 17.42 3.54
C PHE A 82 -1.39 17.74 5.05
N HIS A 83 -0.30 17.40 5.73
CA HIS A 83 -0.04 17.52 7.18
C HIS A 83 -0.88 16.56 8.05
N THR A 84 -2.18 16.46 7.80
CA THR A 84 -3.11 15.58 8.54
C THR A 84 -3.26 14.21 7.89
N PHE A 85 -2.99 14.09 6.59
CA PHE A 85 -2.98 12.82 5.87
C PHE A 85 -1.95 12.83 4.73
N ILE A 86 -1.54 11.64 4.32
CA ILE A 86 -0.73 11.41 3.12
C ILE A 86 -1.62 10.80 2.05
N ARG A 87 -1.61 11.36 0.84
CA ARG A 87 -2.22 10.76 -0.35
C ARG A 87 -1.14 10.12 -1.21
N LEU A 88 -1.29 8.83 -1.51
CA LEU A 88 -0.44 8.10 -2.44
C LEU A 88 -1.18 7.92 -3.75
N GLU A 89 -0.52 8.23 -4.86
CA GLU A 89 -0.99 7.98 -6.22
C GLU A 89 -0.08 6.89 -6.82
N PHE A 90 -0.68 5.84 -7.37
CA PHE A 90 0.06 4.66 -7.80
C PHE A 90 -0.58 3.98 -8.99
N ARG A 91 0.24 3.24 -9.74
CA ARG A 91 -0.19 2.40 -10.84
C ARG A 91 -0.46 0.98 -10.34
N LEU A 92 -1.59 0.41 -10.72
CA LEU A 92 -1.90 -0.99 -10.49
C LEU A 92 -1.05 -1.83 -11.45
N MET A 93 -0.18 -2.69 -10.91
CA MET A 93 0.69 -3.55 -11.71
C MET A 93 0.06 -4.93 -11.91
N GLN A 94 -0.50 -5.50 -10.84
CA GLN A 94 -1.22 -6.78 -10.89
C GLN A 94 -2.42 -6.74 -9.96
N THR A 95 -3.52 -7.31 -10.41
CA THR A 95 -4.78 -7.49 -9.67
C THR A 95 -5.32 -8.90 -9.96
N PRO A 96 -6.30 -9.41 -9.21
CA PRO A 96 -6.98 -10.65 -9.59
C PRO A 96 -7.52 -10.60 -11.03
N PRO A 97 -7.53 -11.73 -11.77
CA PRO A 97 -7.15 -13.08 -11.34
C PRO A 97 -5.65 -13.41 -11.52
N SER A 98 -4.84 -12.52 -12.12
CA SER A 98 -3.41 -12.81 -12.37
C SER A 98 -2.53 -12.67 -11.12
N LEU A 99 -3.06 -12.03 -10.08
CA LEU A 99 -2.41 -11.87 -8.79
C LEU A 99 -2.41 -13.18 -7.98
N LYS A 100 -1.23 -13.64 -7.57
CA LYS A 100 -1.11 -14.72 -6.58
C LYS A 100 -1.66 -14.26 -5.22
N GLU A 101 -2.63 -15.01 -4.70
CA GLU A 101 -3.15 -14.82 -3.36
C GLU A 101 -2.04 -15.08 -2.33
N ILE A 102 -1.83 -14.11 -1.44
CA ILE A 102 -0.91 -14.23 -0.31
C ILE A 102 -1.66 -13.71 0.91
N LYS A 103 -1.62 -14.51 1.98
CA LYS A 103 -2.16 -14.15 3.29
C LYS A 103 -1.03 -13.72 4.23
N TYR A 104 -1.28 -12.71 5.05
CA TYR A 104 -0.37 -12.22 6.08
C TYR A 104 -1.05 -12.21 7.45
N SER A 105 -0.25 -12.33 8.52
CA SER A 105 -0.69 -12.04 9.89
C SER A 105 -0.72 -10.53 10.13
N SER A 106 -1.78 -10.04 10.78
CA SER A 106 -1.90 -8.64 11.18
C SER A 106 -1.13 -8.39 12.48
N GLU A 107 -0.04 -7.62 12.46
CA GLU A 107 0.81 -7.49 13.65
C GLU A 107 1.01 -6.06 14.19
N ASN A 108 0.71 -4.99 13.44
CA ASN A 108 1.28 -3.66 13.78
C ASN A 108 0.27 -2.54 13.98
N GLY A 109 -1.04 -2.76 13.80
CA GLY A 109 -2.10 -1.77 13.99
C GLY A 109 -2.14 -0.61 12.97
N TYR A 110 -1.02 -0.30 12.30
CA TYR A 110 -0.93 0.71 11.25
C TYR A 110 -1.62 0.26 9.96
N LEU A 111 -2.17 1.22 9.21
CA LEU A 111 -2.78 1.00 7.90
C LEU A 111 -1.83 1.25 6.73
N LEU A 112 -0.71 1.92 6.99
CA LEU A 112 0.33 2.17 6.00
C LEU A 112 1.69 1.94 6.66
N HIS A 113 2.40 0.90 6.24
CA HIS A 113 3.65 0.49 6.90
C HIS A 113 4.60 -0.23 5.93
N TYR A 114 5.86 -0.42 6.33
CA TYR A 114 6.75 -1.31 5.59
C TYR A 114 6.39 -2.78 5.83
N LYS A 115 6.57 -3.60 4.79
CA LYS A 115 6.52 -5.05 4.91
C LYS A 115 7.64 -5.53 5.82
N LYS A 116 7.28 -6.23 6.90
CA LYS A 116 8.27 -6.92 7.75
C LYS A 116 8.89 -8.08 6.96
N SER A 117 10.22 -8.20 7.04
CA SER A 117 11.00 -9.29 6.42
C SER A 117 10.96 -10.56 7.27
#